data_AF-A0A7C5M5Y5-F1
#
_entry.id   AF-A0A7C5M5Y5-F1
#
_cell.length_a   1.000
_cell.length_b   1.000
_cell.length_c   1.000
_cell.angle_alpha   90.00
_cell.angle_beta   90.00
_cell.angle_gamma   90.00
#
_symmetry.space_group_name_H-M   'P 1'
#
loop_
_entity.id
_entity.type
_entity.pdbx_description
1 polymer ?
#
loop_
_entity_poly.entity_id
_entity_poly.type
_entity_poly.pdbx_seq_one_letter_code
_entity_poly.pdbx_strand_id
1 'polypeptide(L)'
;MESRNNAKWIIWMLVALLIVLHQDIWFWHDPTLLFGFLPVTLAYHMGISLAAGIVWFLAVKMIWPLEEEPTKIDDSMEGAES
;
A
#
# COMPACT_ATOMS: atom_id res chain seq x y z
N MET A 1 -20.71 11.09 0.16
CA MET A 1 -20.40 9.72 0.64
C MET A 1 -19.48 8.93 -0.31
N GLU A 2 -19.02 9.47 -1.44
CA GLU A 2 -18.20 8.72 -2.43
C GLU A 2 -16.71 8.57 -2.12
N SER A 3 -16.08 9.42 -1.30
CA SER A 3 -14.61 9.47 -1.22
C SER A 3 -13.92 8.22 -0.65
N ARG A 4 -14.58 7.46 0.25
CA ARG A 4 -13.95 6.29 0.89
C ARG A 4 -13.78 5.09 -0.04
N ASN A 5 -14.67 4.94 -1.01
CA ASN A 5 -14.60 3.83 -1.97
C ASN A 5 -13.50 4.09 -2.99
N ASN A 6 -13.36 5.35 -3.40
CA ASN A 6 -12.40 5.81 -4.39
C ASN A 6 -10.96 5.53 -3.95
N ALA A 7 -10.64 5.72 -2.67
CA ALA A 7 -9.30 5.41 -2.13
C ALA A 7 -8.95 3.92 -2.27
N LYS A 8 -9.89 3.01 -1.98
CA LYS A 8 -9.70 1.56 -2.17
C LYS A 8 -9.47 1.21 -3.64
N TRP A 9 -10.22 1.85 -4.54
CA TRP A 9 -10.04 1.69 -5.99
C TRP A 9 -8.69 2.22 -6.47
N ILE A 10 -8.20 3.34 -5.93
CA ILE A 10 -6.87 3.88 -6.24
C ILE A 10 -5.77 2.90 -5.82
N ILE A 11 -5.87 2.28 -4.63
CA ILE A 11 -4.91 1.23 -4.21
C ILE A 11 -4.96 0.06 -5.18
N TRP A 12 -6.16 -0.44 -5.51
CA TRP A 12 -6.32 -1.56 -6.42
C TRP A 12 -5.77 -1.25 -7.82
N MET A 13 -5.95 -0.02 -8.30
CA MET A 13 -5.42 0.42 -9.58
C MET A 13 -3.89 0.55 -9.53
N LEU A 14 -3.32 1.03 -8.42
CA LEU A 14 -1.87 1.04 -8.15
C LEU A 14 -1.28 -0.38 -8.09
N VAL A 15 -1.96 -1.33 -7.45
CA VAL A 15 -1.54 -2.75 -7.39
C VAL A 15 -1.58 -3.37 -8.78
N ALA A 16 -2.66 -3.18 -9.54
CA ALA A 16 -2.78 -3.69 -10.89
C ALA A 16 -1.70 -3.09 -11.82
N LEU A 17 -1.48 -1.77 -11.73
CA LEU A 17 -0.40 -1.08 -12.43
C LEU A 17 0.97 -1.67 -12.06
N LEU A 18 1.21 -1.90 -10.77
CA LEU A 18 2.46 -2.49 -10.26
C LEU A 18 2.67 -3.90 -10.83
N ILE A 19 1.62 -4.74 -10.90
CA ILE A 19 1.68 -6.08 -11.48
C ILE A 19 2.05 -6.01 -12.96
N VAL A 20 1.43 -5.12 -13.72
CA VAL A 20 1.74 -4.92 -15.15
C VAL A 20 3.17 -4.42 -15.35
N LEU A 21 3.60 -3.46 -14.54
CA LEU A 21 5.00 -3.00 -14.50
C LEU A 21 5.95 -4.16 -14.14
N HIS A 22 5.55 -5.02 -13.21
CA HIS A 22 6.35 -6.18 -12.77
C HIS A 22 6.54 -7.22 -13.86
N GLN A 23 5.62 -7.31 -14.83
CA GLN A 23 5.75 -8.28 -15.91
C GLN A 23 6.99 -8.05 -16.76
N ASP A 24 7.63 -6.88 -16.66
CA ASP A 24 8.95 -6.58 -17.24
C ASP A 24 9.10 -7.18 -18.64
N ILE A 25 8.18 -6.85 -19.56
CA ILE A 25 8.19 -7.36 -20.94
C ILE A 25 8.78 -6.31 -21.89
N TRP A 26 8.83 -5.05 -21.46
CA TRP A 26 9.13 -3.90 -22.32
C TRP A 26 10.61 -3.51 -22.31
N PHE A 27 11.29 -3.61 -21.17
CA PHE A 27 12.66 -3.12 -20.96
C PHE A 27 13.74 -4.21 -21.04
N TRP A 28 13.40 -5.38 -21.57
CA TRP A 28 14.28 -6.54 -21.63
C TRP A 28 15.51 -6.39 -22.53
N HIS A 29 15.50 -5.44 -23.47
CA HIS A 29 16.56 -5.32 -24.47
C HIS A 29 17.02 -3.87 -24.67
N ASP A 30 16.72 -2.97 -23.74
CA ASP A 30 17.11 -1.57 -23.86
C ASP A 30 18.40 -1.32 -23.07
N PRO A 31 19.59 -1.29 -23.73
CA PRO A 31 20.86 -1.05 -23.06
C PRO A 31 21.09 0.44 -22.78
N THR A 32 20.05 1.27 -22.79
CA THR A 32 20.17 2.70 -22.52
C THR A 32 20.82 2.87 -21.14
N LEU A 33 21.99 3.51 -21.11
CA LEU A 33 22.70 3.81 -19.87
C LEU A 33 22.18 5.14 -19.31
N LEU A 34 21.48 5.10 -18.18
CA LEU A 34 21.27 6.28 -17.35
C LEU A 34 22.61 6.66 -16.69
N PHE A 35 22.95 7.94 -16.73
CA PHE A 35 24.19 8.49 -16.15
C PHE A 35 25.50 7.87 -16.67
N GLY A 36 25.48 7.14 -17.78
CA GLY A 36 26.67 6.53 -18.37
C GLY A 36 27.23 5.31 -17.61
N PHE A 37 26.56 4.83 -16.56
CA PHE A 37 26.98 3.64 -15.80
C PHE A 37 25.84 2.69 -15.40
N LEU A 38 24.59 3.18 -15.34
CA LEU A 38 23.48 2.44 -14.76
C LEU A 38 22.47 2.03 -15.85
N PRO A 39 22.29 0.72 -16.12
CA PRO A 39 21.28 0.24 -17.07
C PRO A 39 19.89 0.70 -16.65
N VAL A 40 19.08 1.23 -17.59
CA VAL A 40 17.70 1.64 -17.28
C VAL A 40 16.89 0.51 -16.67
N THR A 41 17.13 -0.74 -17.08
CA THR A 41 16.51 -1.93 -16.50
C THR A 41 16.72 -2.02 -14.98
N LEU A 42 17.92 -1.71 -14.48
CA LEU A 42 18.19 -1.70 -13.03
C LEU A 42 17.48 -0.54 -12.32
N ALA A 43 17.50 0.67 -12.91
CA ALA A 43 16.77 1.81 -12.36
C ALA A 43 15.26 1.50 -12.26
N TYR A 44 14.73 0.82 -13.26
CA TYR A 44 13.34 0.39 -13.32
C TYR A 44 13.00 -0.62 -12.21
N HIS A 45 13.82 -1.65 -12.00
CA HIS A 45 13.62 -2.59 -10.89
C HIS A 45 13.70 -1.93 -9.51
N MET A 46 14.58 -0.93 -9.33
CA MET A 46 14.62 -0.13 -8.10
C MET A 46 13.32 0.65 -7.89
N GLY A 47 12.81 1.29 -8.95
CA GLY A 47 11.54 2.01 -8.92
C GLY A 47 10.35 1.10 -8.59
N ILE A 48 10.30 -0.09 -9.19
CA ILE A 48 9.26 -1.09 -8.89
C ILE A 48 9.33 -1.56 -7.43
N SER A 49 10.52 -1.80 -6.89
CA SER A 49 10.68 -2.20 -5.49
C SER A 49 10.19 -1.11 -4.53
N LEU A 50 10.48 0.16 -4.84
CA LEU A 50 10.00 1.31 -4.08
C LEU A 50 8.47 1.43 -4.16
N ALA A 51 7.91 1.28 -5.36
CA ALA A 51 6.47 1.33 -5.60
C ALA A 51 5.74 0.20 -4.84
N ALA A 52 6.30 -1.01 -4.79
CA ALA A 52 5.77 -2.11 -4.00
C ALA A 52 5.70 -1.76 -2.50
N GLY A 53 6.77 -1.16 -1.96
CA GLY A 53 6.80 -0.69 -0.57
C GLY A 53 5.74 0.38 -0.26
N ILE A 54 5.54 1.34 -1.17
CA ILE A 54 4.53 2.40 -1.03
C ILE A 54 3.12 1.80 -1.04
N VAL A 55 2.83 0.90 -1.98
CA VAL A 55 1.53 0.22 -2.07
C VAL A 55 1.24 -0.58 -0.79
N TRP A 56 2.24 -1.32 -0.29
CA TRP A 56 2.11 -2.06 0.96
C TRP A 56 1.88 -1.15 2.16
N PHE A 57 2.62 -0.05 2.27
CA PHE A 57 2.45 0.93 3.34
C PHE A 57 1.04 1.54 3.35
N LEU A 58 0.52 1.92 2.18
CA LEU A 58 -0.84 2.42 2.03
C LEU A 58 -1.89 1.36 2.38
N ALA A 59 -1.64 0.11 1.98
CA ALA A 59 -2.53 -1.02 2.30
C ALA A 59 -2.61 -1.24 3.81
N VAL A 60 -1.48 -1.31 4.52
CA VAL A 60 -1.46 -1.47 5.99
C VAL A 60 -2.18 -0.31 6.68
N LYS A 61 -1.91 0.94 6.27
CA LYS A 61 -2.56 2.12 6.87
C LYS A 61 -4.08 2.16 6.66
N MET A 62 -4.58 1.66 5.53
CA MET A 62 -6.02 1.71 5.19
C MET A 62 -6.82 0.47 5.58
N ILE A 63 -6.20 -0.72 5.56
CA ILE A 63 -6.86 -2.00 5.86
C ILE A 63 -6.75 -2.35 7.34
N TRP A 64 -5.77 -1.79 8.05
CA TRP A 64 -5.61 -1.96 9.49
C TRP A 64 -5.96 -0.68 10.27
N PRO A 65 -7.20 -0.15 10.18
CA PRO A 65 -7.64 0.76 11.23
C PRO A 65 -7.73 -0.07 12.51
N LEU A 66 -6.88 0.24 13.48
CA LEU A 66 -6.98 -0.33 14.82
C LEU A 66 -8.37 0.04 15.32
N GLU A 67 -9.30 -0.91 15.35
CA GLU A 67 -10.57 -0.72 16.04
C GLU A 67 -10.20 -0.41 17.49
N GLU A 68 -10.41 0.84 17.89
CA GLU A 68 -10.42 1.22 19.29
C GLU A 68 -11.58 0.41 19.90
N GLU A 69 -11.26 -0.69 20.58
CA GLU A 69 -12.25 -1.40 21.39
C GLU A 69 -12.92 -0.36 22.29
N PRO A 70 -14.25 -0.17 22.22
CA PRO A 70 -14.92 0.57 23.25
C PRO A 70 -14.79 -0.27 24.50
N THR A 71 -13.85 0.08 25.36
CA THR A 71 -13.78 -0.37 26.75
C THR A 71 -15.11 0.03 27.40
N LYS A 72 -16.09 -0.87 27.30
CA LYS A 72 -17.27 -0.88 28.14
C LYS A 72 -16.75 -1.13 29.55
N ILE A 73 -16.48 -0.05 30.26
CA ILE A 73 -16.48 -0.08 31.72
C ILE A 73 -17.95 -0.35 32.07
N ASP A 74 -18.22 -1.56 32.54
CA ASP A 74 -19.51 -1.99 32.99
C ASP A 74 -19.80 -1.38 34.37
N ASP A 75 -20.80 -0.50 34.41
CA ASP A 75 -21.39 0.12 35.61
C ASP A 75 -22.03 -0.89 36.60
N SER A 76 -21.48 -2.10 36.75
CA SER A 76 -22.01 -3.17 37.59
C SER A 76 -21.68 -3.05 39.08
N MET A 77 -21.06 -1.95 39.52
CA MET A 77 -20.66 -1.74 40.92
C MET A 77 -21.57 -0.76 41.70
N GLU A 78 -22.67 -0.25 41.12
CA GLU A 78 -23.64 0.64 41.81
C GLU A 78 -24.62 -0.14 42.73
N GLY A 79 -24.63 -1.47 42.71
CA GLY A 79 -25.68 -2.29 43.35
C GLY A 79 -25.34 -2.96 44.69
N ALA A 80 -24.18 -2.69 45.30
CA ALA A 80 -23.73 -3.42 46.51
C ALA A 80 -23.89 -2.65 47.84
N GLU A 81 -24.49 -1.45 47.82
CA GLU A 81 -24.79 -0.66 49.02
C GLU A 81 -26.31 -0.46 49.18
N SER A 82 -27.03 -1.48 49.64
CA SER A 82 -28.39 -1.32 50.19
C SER A 82 -28.72 -2.40 51.22
#